data_AF-A0A540X6E2-F1
#
_entry.id   AF-A0A540X6E2-F1
#
_cell.length_a   1.000
_cell.length_b   1.000
_cell.length_c   1.000
_cell.angle_alpha   90.00
_cell.angle_beta   90.00
_cell.angle_gamma   90.00
#
_symmetry.space_group_name_H-M   'P 1'
#
loop_
_entity.id
_entity.type
_entity.pdbx_description
1 polymer ?
#
loop_
_entity_poly.entity_id
_entity_poly.type
_entity_poly.pdbx_seq_one_letter_code
_entity_poly.pdbx_strand_id
1 'polypeptide(L)'
;MSLGLLLAFASTGARADGLSVIPYGDNCWGTGTDADRDGLNDDCEQQVARWFMPLFWFDTGESGSERRPYFAVKSEGFATRTLRIFYLDTFFEDTGVTTGHDGDPEFQIFEVHYSGGRWYLDWVYLSAHRKSVCESSAWYSYEQLEYDTRDARNAYRGWPVLYVAEDKHATYNNLATCDSGCFAQDYCSRHVAQYLDTASAPLVSRNVGSTGVPLINSVVLNGKTERLLDDVDFKGWDDQWYRPNSKGYFRHLNDFGF
;
A
#
# COMPACT_ATOMS: atom_id res chain seq x y z
N MET A 1 31.56 -35.76 -35.25
CA MET A 1 31.80 -34.66 -34.28
C MET A 1 30.83 -33.55 -34.56
N SER A 2 29.97 -33.22 -33.61
CA SER A 2 29.43 -31.87 -33.41
C SER A 2 28.80 -31.85 -32.03
N LEU A 3 29.57 -31.35 -31.07
CA LEU A 3 29.15 -31.08 -29.71
C LEU A 3 28.36 -29.75 -29.76
N GLY A 4 27.04 -29.83 -29.79
CA GLY A 4 26.18 -28.65 -29.67
C GLY A 4 26.12 -28.23 -28.20
N LEU A 5 26.92 -27.24 -27.84
CA LEU A 5 26.93 -26.63 -26.51
C LEU A 5 25.64 -25.79 -26.35
N LEU A 6 24.61 -26.38 -25.74
CA LEU A 6 23.44 -25.64 -25.25
C LEU A 6 23.84 -24.88 -23.98
N LEU A 7 24.27 -23.64 -24.15
CA LEU A 7 24.32 -22.66 -23.07
C LEU A 7 22.88 -22.28 -22.72
N ALA A 8 22.29 -23.01 -21.76
CA ALA A 8 21.14 -22.52 -21.04
C ALA A 8 21.59 -21.29 -20.24
N PHE A 9 21.33 -20.09 -20.77
CA PHE A 9 21.29 -18.91 -19.94
C PHE A 9 20.15 -19.13 -18.95
N ALA A 10 20.50 -19.58 -17.74
CA ALA A 10 19.64 -19.38 -16.60
C ALA A 10 19.48 -17.86 -16.46
N SER A 11 18.43 -17.30 -17.06
CA SER A 11 17.93 -16.02 -16.60
C SER A 11 17.63 -16.24 -15.14
N THR A 12 18.45 -15.68 -14.26
CA THR A 12 18.11 -15.50 -12.86
C THR A 12 16.89 -14.60 -12.87
N GLY A 13 15.71 -15.20 -13.01
CA GLY A 13 14.43 -14.54 -12.85
C GLY A 13 14.56 -13.78 -11.55
N ALA A 14 14.48 -12.46 -11.66
CA ALA A 14 14.86 -11.58 -10.57
C ALA A 14 13.82 -11.74 -9.47
N ARG A 15 14.13 -12.60 -8.50
CA ARG A 15 13.38 -12.70 -7.26
C ARG A 15 13.43 -11.34 -6.58
N ALA A 16 12.41 -10.98 -5.80
CA ALA A 16 12.68 -10.02 -4.74
C ALA A 16 13.80 -10.62 -3.89
N ASP A 17 14.95 -9.94 -3.82
CA ASP A 17 16.09 -10.46 -3.07
C ASP A 17 15.90 -10.24 -1.57
N GLY A 18 14.90 -9.44 -1.19
CA GLY A 18 14.43 -9.25 0.17
C GLY A 18 15.24 -8.23 0.98
N LEU A 19 14.60 -7.64 1.98
CA LEU A 19 15.19 -6.65 2.88
C LEU A 19 15.82 -7.32 4.09
N SER A 20 17.11 -7.08 4.32
CA SER A 20 17.85 -7.58 5.50
C SER A 20 17.96 -6.55 6.63
N VAL A 21 17.45 -5.33 6.40
CA VAL A 21 17.57 -4.21 7.35
C VAL A 21 16.53 -4.27 8.47
N ILE A 22 15.41 -4.95 8.22
CA ILE A 22 14.40 -5.23 9.24
C ILE A 22 14.91 -6.41 10.07
N PRO A 23 15.06 -6.28 11.39
CA PRO A 23 15.50 -7.36 12.27
C PRO A 23 14.64 -8.63 12.19
N TYR A 24 15.20 -9.71 12.73
CA TYR A 24 14.66 -11.07 12.66
C TYR A 24 13.21 -11.21 13.14
N GLY A 25 12.43 -11.99 12.38
CA GLY A 25 10.97 -12.13 12.54
C GLY A 25 10.48 -12.67 13.89
N ASP A 26 11.26 -13.44 14.65
CA ASP A 26 10.74 -13.93 15.96
C ASP A 26 10.54 -12.79 16.99
N ASN A 27 11.09 -11.57 16.75
CA ASN A 27 10.73 -10.38 17.52
C ASN A 27 9.35 -9.82 17.17
N CYS A 28 8.86 -10.09 15.95
CA CYS A 28 7.55 -9.64 15.50
C CYS A 28 6.43 -10.37 16.22
N TRP A 29 6.56 -11.68 16.41
CA TRP A 29 5.63 -12.52 17.18
C TRP A 29 6.12 -12.78 18.61
N GLY A 30 7.01 -11.92 19.11
CA GLY A 30 7.79 -12.13 20.33
C GLY A 30 7.35 -11.28 21.52
N THR A 31 8.22 -11.16 22.51
CA THR A 31 7.98 -10.32 23.70
C THR A 31 8.28 -8.86 23.38
N GLY A 32 7.23 -8.08 23.12
CA GLY A 32 7.29 -6.63 22.94
C GLY A 32 5.99 -5.96 23.36
N THR A 33 5.86 -4.66 23.09
CA THR A 33 4.57 -3.97 23.20
C THR A 33 3.70 -4.44 22.03
N ASP A 34 2.50 -4.89 22.35
CA ASP A 34 1.45 -5.30 21.41
C ASP A 34 0.19 -4.59 21.91
N ALA A 35 0.01 -3.35 21.47
CA ALA A 35 -0.95 -2.43 22.08
C ALA A 35 -2.39 -2.75 21.66
N ASP A 36 -2.59 -3.26 20.45
CA ASP A 36 -3.87 -3.73 19.91
C ASP A 36 -4.11 -5.24 20.10
N ARG A 37 -3.15 -5.95 20.68
CA ARG A 37 -3.28 -7.36 21.11
C ARG A 37 -3.57 -8.30 19.96
N ASP A 38 -3.04 -8.00 18.78
CA ASP A 38 -3.21 -8.80 17.57
C ASP A 38 -2.15 -9.92 17.46
N GLY A 39 -1.18 -9.95 18.40
CA GLY A 39 -0.10 -10.92 18.46
C GLY A 39 1.17 -10.48 17.73
N LEU A 40 1.22 -9.24 17.25
CA LEU A 40 2.41 -8.60 16.71
C LEU A 40 2.94 -7.50 17.63
N ASN A 41 4.26 -7.34 17.60
CA ASN A 41 4.93 -6.26 18.29
C ASN A 41 4.84 -4.96 17.47
N ASP A 42 4.35 -3.88 18.09
CA ASP A 42 4.20 -2.54 17.50
C ASP A 42 5.47 -2.07 16.75
N ASP A 43 6.66 -2.34 17.29
CA ASP A 43 7.94 -1.96 16.68
C ASP A 43 8.23 -2.75 15.40
N CYS A 44 7.79 -4.01 15.33
CA CYS A 44 7.88 -4.79 14.10
C CYS A 44 6.88 -4.27 13.07
N GLU A 45 5.62 -4.08 13.44
CA GLU A 45 4.59 -3.55 12.54
C GLU A 45 5.05 -2.25 11.88
N GLN A 46 5.56 -1.33 12.69
CA GLN A 46 6.11 -0.06 12.22
C GLN A 46 7.28 -0.28 11.25
N GLN A 47 8.22 -1.18 11.56
CA GLN A 47 9.38 -1.40 10.72
C GLN A 47 9.01 -2.02 9.37
N VAL A 48 8.13 -3.03 9.35
CA VAL A 48 7.70 -3.63 8.08
C VAL A 48 6.90 -2.61 7.26
N ALA A 49 5.96 -1.88 7.88
CA ALA A 49 5.20 -0.84 7.18
C ALA A 49 6.11 0.26 6.62
N ARG A 50 7.15 0.68 7.35
CA ARG A 50 8.08 1.70 6.88
C ARG A 50 8.96 1.23 5.72
N TRP A 51 9.49 0.02 5.81
CA TRP A 51 10.50 -0.47 4.87
C TRP A 51 9.90 -1.03 3.58
N PHE A 52 8.65 -1.50 3.62
CA PHE A 52 7.92 -1.95 2.43
C PHE A 52 7.09 -0.84 1.77
N MET A 53 7.12 0.39 2.31
CA MET A 53 6.31 1.50 1.82
C MET A 53 6.56 1.79 0.33
N PRO A 54 5.50 1.81 -0.51
CA PRO A 54 5.66 2.01 -1.94
C PRO A 54 6.16 3.39 -2.33
N LEU A 55 6.76 3.45 -3.52
CA LEU A 55 7.00 4.68 -4.25
C LEU A 55 5.87 4.90 -5.28
N PHE A 56 5.25 6.06 -5.28
CA PHE A 56 4.22 6.45 -6.22
C PHE A 56 4.80 7.30 -7.34
N TRP A 57 4.45 7.00 -8.59
CA TRP A 57 4.50 7.94 -9.70
C TRP A 57 3.14 8.58 -9.90
N PHE A 58 3.11 9.90 -9.81
CA PHE A 58 1.95 10.70 -10.15
C PHE A 58 2.02 11.17 -11.60
N ASP A 59 0.84 11.34 -12.20
CA ASP A 59 0.70 11.92 -13.52
C ASP A 59 1.10 13.41 -13.58
N THR A 60 1.35 13.91 -14.79
CA THR A 60 1.56 15.34 -15.07
C THR A 60 0.37 16.25 -14.77
N GLY A 61 -0.85 15.72 -14.83
CA GLY A 61 -2.08 16.46 -14.56
C GLY A 61 -2.54 16.41 -13.10
N GLU A 62 -1.87 15.63 -12.26
CA GLU A 62 -2.24 15.44 -10.87
C GLU A 62 -2.28 16.77 -10.10
N SER A 63 -3.44 17.09 -9.53
CA SER A 63 -3.66 18.34 -8.80
C SER A 63 -3.88 18.18 -7.28
N GLY A 64 -3.94 16.95 -6.75
CA GLY A 64 -4.31 16.61 -5.37
C GLY A 64 -3.41 15.55 -4.71
N SER A 65 -2.09 15.59 -4.91
CA SER A 65 -1.21 14.53 -4.37
C SER A 65 -0.95 14.57 -2.85
N GLU A 66 -1.39 15.61 -2.13
CA GLU A 66 -1.16 15.70 -0.68
C GLU A 66 -1.99 14.68 0.11
N ARG A 67 -1.38 14.05 1.13
CA ARG A 67 -1.97 12.90 1.83
C ARG A 67 -1.36 12.68 3.21
N ARG A 68 -2.02 11.87 4.05
CA ARG A 68 -1.53 11.51 5.40
C ARG A 68 -1.68 10.02 5.70
N PRO A 69 -0.92 9.13 5.05
CA PRO A 69 -1.19 7.71 5.08
C PRO A 69 -1.16 7.12 6.49
N TYR A 70 -1.99 6.10 6.68
CA TYR A 70 -2.04 5.25 7.86
C TYR A 70 -1.75 3.81 7.47
N PHE A 71 -1.54 2.96 8.48
CA PHE A 71 -1.36 1.54 8.22
C PHE A 71 -1.97 0.67 9.31
N ALA A 72 -2.19 -0.59 8.98
CA ALA A 72 -2.36 -1.68 9.93
C ALA A 72 -1.44 -2.82 9.49
N VAL A 73 -0.91 -3.59 10.44
CA VAL A 73 -0.23 -4.86 10.11
C VAL A 73 -0.99 -5.97 10.81
N LYS A 74 -0.98 -7.16 10.21
CA LYS A 74 -1.47 -8.36 10.89
C LYS A 74 -0.66 -9.58 10.52
N SER A 75 -0.71 -10.58 11.39
CA SER A 75 -0.16 -11.89 11.13
C SER A 75 -1.10 -12.72 10.24
N GLU A 76 -0.63 -13.16 9.08
CA GLU A 76 -1.33 -14.19 8.30
C GLU A 76 -1.02 -15.59 8.82
N GLY A 77 0.17 -15.79 9.39
CA GLY A 77 0.53 -17.05 10.00
C GLY A 77 1.92 -17.06 10.62
N PHE A 78 1.99 -17.46 11.89
CA PHE A 78 3.27 -17.64 12.59
C PHE A 78 4.15 -18.71 11.93
N ALA A 79 3.54 -19.83 11.51
CA ALA A 79 4.27 -20.95 10.91
C ALA A 79 4.89 -20.60 9.54
N THR A 80 4.21 -19.75 8.76
CA THR A 80 4.70 -19.26 7.46
C THR A 80 5.52 -17.98 7.59
N ARG A 81 5.50 -17.34 8.77
CA ARG A 81 6.14 -16.06 9.06
C ARG A 81 5.71 -14.98 8.07
N THR A 82 4.42 -14.95 7.79
CA THR A 82 3.81 -14.06 6.80
C THR A 82 3.01 -12.97 7.52
N LEU A 83 3.22 -11.72 7.09
CA LEU A 83 2.48 -10.55 7.54
C LEU A 83 1.73 -9.95 6.35
N ARG A 84 0.60 -9.28 6.64
CA ARG A 84 -0.01 -8.34 5.71
C ARG A 84 0.07 -6.94 6.27
N ILE A 85 0.45 -6.00 5.42
CA ILE A 85 0.49 -4.56 5.70
C ILE A 85 -0.63 -3.94 4.88
N PHE A 86 -1.57 -3.29 5.53
CA PHE A 86 -2.60 -2.49 4.88
C PHE A 86 -2.15 -1.03 4.93
N TYR A 87 -1.98 -0.39 3.78
CA TYR A 87 -1.71 1.03 3.67
C TYR A 87 -3.00 1.77 3.30
N LEU A 88 -3.40 2.75 4.10
CA LEU A 88 -4.54 3.62 3.84
C LEU A 88 -3.97 4.93 3.30
N ASP A 89 -4.28 5.30 2.06
CA ASP A 89 -3.57 6.41 1.42
C ASP A 89 -3.95 7.78 1.99
N THR A 90 -5.24 7.98 2.25
CA THR A 90 -5.82 9.18 2.91
C THR A 90 -5.38 10.50 2.28
N PHE A 91 -5.61 10.63 0.97
CA PHE A 91 -5.43 11.89 0.24
C PHE A 91 -6.29 13.01 0.84
N PHE A 92 -5.72 14.21 0.96
CA PHE A 92 -6.42 15.38 1.50
C PHE A 92 -7.49 15.88 0.55
N GLU A 93 -7.14 15.95 -0.72
CA GLU A 93 -7.99 16.39 -1.81
C GLU A 93 -7.94 15.32 -2.89
N ASP A 94 -9.11 14.82 -3.26
CA ASP A 94 -9.29 14.04 -4.47
C ASP A 94 -9.92 14.99 -5.49
N THR A 95 -9.07 15.46 -6.40
CA THR A 95 -9.36 16.56 -7.32
C THR A 95 -10.16 16.11 -8.55
N GLY A 96 -10.68 14.88 -8.57
CA GLY A 96 -11.58 14.30 -9.58
C GLY A 96 -12.96 14.97 -9.74
N VAL A 97 -13.06 16.26 -9.38
CA VAL A 97 -14.24 17.08 -9.13
C VAL A 97 -15.21 17.17 -10.32
N THR A 98 -14.76 16.90 -11.55
CA THR A 98 -15.63 16.92 -12.75
C THR A 98 -16.09 15.53 -13.21
N THR A 99 -15.45 14.46 -12.74
CA THR A 99 -15.66 13.06 -13.19
C THR A 99 -16.22 12.14 -12.10
N GLY A 100 -16.19 12.55 -10.83
CA GLY A 100 -16.97 11.93 -9.75
C GLY A 100 -16.22 10.93 -8.87
N HIS A 101 -14.95 11.20 -8.56
CA HIS A 101 -14.09 10.30 -7.78
C HIS A 101 -13.87 10.73 -6.31
N ASP A 102 -14.28 11.94 -5.92
CA ASP A 102 -13.90 12.49 -4.62
C ASP A 102 -14.27 11.58 -3.42
N GLY A 103 -13.24 11.15 -2.70
CA GLY A 103 -13.37 10.39 -1.46
C GLY A 103 -13.26 8.88 -1.63
N ASP A 104 -12.86 8.36 -2.80
CA ASP A 104 -12.61 6.93 -2.92
C ASP A 104 -11.44 6.52 -1.98
N PRO A 105 -11.67 5.64 -0.98
CA PRO A 105 -10.61 5.19 -0.10
C PRO A 105 -9.70 4.23 -0.87
N GLU A 106 -8.76 4.74 -1.63
CA GLU A 106 -7.73 3.92 -2.25
C GLU A 106 -6.72 3.44 -1.18
N PHE A 107 -6.26 2.21 -1.34
CA PHE A 107 -5.41 1.50 -0.42
C PHE A 107 -4.57 0.43 -1.12
N GLN A 108 -3.54 -0.04 -0.44
CA GLN A 108 -2.79 -1.20 -0.87
C GLN A 108 -2.61 -2.21 0.26
N ILE A 109 -2.52 -3.48 -0.09
CA ILE A 109 -2.21 -4.55 0.87
C ILE A 109 -0.97 -5.29 0.39
N PHE A 110 0.05 -5.33 1.24
CA PHE A 110 1.32 -5.95 0.93
C PHE A 110 1.44 -7.22 1.77
N GLU A 111 1.59 -8.36 1.12
CA GLU A 111 1.92 -9.61 1.78
C GLU A 111 3.44 -9.80 1.76
N VAL A 112 4.01 -9.94 2.94
CA VAL A 112 5.46 -10.09 3.13
C VAL A 112 5.76 -11.30 4.00
N HIS A 113 6.83 -12.03 3.70
CA HIS A 113 7.26 -13.15 4.52
C HIS A 113 8.71 -13.05 4.96
N TYR A 114 9.01 -13.61 6.12
CA TYR A 114 10.37 -13.70 6.64
C TYR A 114 10.99 -15.07 6.37
N SER A 115 12.12 -15.09 5.65
CA SER A 115 12.88 -16.31 5.38
C SER A 115 14.38 -16.05 5.29
N GLY A 116 15.20 -16.97 5.81
CA GLY A 116 16.65 -16.93 5.62
C GLY A 116 17.34 -15.62 5.99
N GLY A 117 16.86 -14.91 7.03
CA GLY A 117 17.47 -13.64 7.45
C GLY A 117 16.85 -12.38 6.85
N ARG A 118 15.86 -12.50 5.96
CA ARG A 118 15.35 -11.38 5.15
C ARG A 118 13.83 -11.40 5.06
N TRP A 119 13.25 -10.23 4.82
CA TRP A 119 11.85 -10.05 4.50
C TRP A 119 11.65 -9.92 3.00
N TYR A 120 10.69 -10.63 2.43
CA TYR A 120 10.40 -10.61 1.00
C TYR A 120 8.99 -10.08 0.77
N LEU A 121 8.83 -9.31 -0.30
CA LEU A 121 7.52 -8.97 -0.83
C LEU A 121 7.03 -10.14 -1.70
N ASP A 122 5.88 -10.71 -1.37
CA ASP A 122 5.28 -11.80 -2.15
C ASP A 122 4.23 -11.27 -3.11
N TRP A 123 3.27 -10.52 -2.57
CA TRP A 123 2.08 -10.06 -3.27
C TRP A 123 1.71 -8.65 -2.86
N VAL A 124 1.14 -7.91 -3.80
CA VAL A 124 0.54 -6.60 -3.58
C VAL A 124 -0.87 -6.60 -4.14
N TYR A 125 -1.85 -6.29 -3.30
CA TYR A 125 -3.19 -5.93 -3.71
C TYR A 125 -3.27 -4.43 -3.94
N LEU A 126 -3.82 -4.02 -5.08
CA LEU A 126 -4.10 -2.63 -5.39
C LEU A 126 -5.61 -2.45 -5.52
N SER A 127 -6.17 -1.43 -4.87
CA SER A 127 -7.63 -1.27 -4.73
C SER A 127 -8.32 -0.50 -5.86
N ALA A 128 -7.63 -0.20 -6.96
CA ALA A 128 -8.13 0.65 -8.02
C ALA A 128 -9.62 0.41 -8.34
N HIS A 129 -10.46 1.41 -8.05
CA HIS A 129 -11.91 1.40 -8.32
C HIS A 129 -12.69 0.27 -7.65
N ARG A 130 -12.18 -0.34 -6.58
CA ARG A 130 -12.77 -1.54 -5.96
C ARG A 130 -14.23 -1.32 -5.59
N LYS A 131 -15.10 -2.29 -5.91
CA LYS A 131 -16.56 -2.25 -5.68
C LYS A 131 -17.29 -1.14 -6.44
N SER A 132 -16.69 -0.57 -7.49
CA SER A 132 -17.34 0.33 -8.43
C SER A 132 -17.58 -0.34 -9.78
N VAL A 133 -18.25 0.35 -10.71
CA VAL A 133 -18.45 -0.13 -12.10
C VAL A 133 -17.14 -0.17 -12.90
N CYS A 134 -16.09 0.49 -12.42
CA CYS A 134 -14.77 0.57 -13.02
C CYS A 134 -13.74 -0.35 -12.34
N GLU A 135 -14.19 -1.27 -11.47
CA GLU A 135 -13.30 -2.10 -10.65
C GLU A 135 -12.15 -2.72 -11.44
N SER A 136 -10.93 -2.32 -11.05
CA SER A 136 -9.66 -2.78 -11.61
C SER A 136 -8.74 -3.31 -10.51
N SER A 137 -9.32 -3.65 -9.35
CA SER A 137 -8.60 -4.13 -8.18
C SER A 137 -8.04 -5.53 -8.42
N ALA A 138 -6.79 -5.77 -8.02
CA ALA A 138 -6.13 -7.05 -8.28
C ALA A 138 -4.93 -7.30 -7.38
N TRP A 139 -4.61 -8.59 -7.21
CA TRP A 139 -3.36 -9.07 -6.62
C TRP A 139 -2.29 -9.23 -7.70
N TYR A 140 -1.10 -8.73 -7.42
CA TYR A 140 0.08 -8.82 -8.26
C TYR A 140 1.20 -9.50 -7.49
N SER A 141 1.80 -10.54 -8.07
CA SER A 141 3.03 -11.11 -7.52
C SER A 141 4.18 -10.13 -7.67
N TYR A 142 5.22 -10.30 -6.87
CA TYR A 142 6.44 -9.50 -6.96
C TYR A 142 7.05 -9.43 -8.38
N GLU A 143 6.83 -10.45 -9.23
CA GLU A 143 7.34 -10.49 -10.61
C GLU A 143 6.56 -9.56 -11.57
N GLN A 144 5.35 -9.19 -11.20
CA GLN A 144 4.45 -8.33 -11.98
C GLN A 144 4.54 -6.86 -11.58
N LEU A 145 5.39 -6.53 -10.60
CA LEU A 145 5.59 -5.18 -10.08
C LEU A 145 6.84 -4.55 -10.70
N GLU A 146 6.82 -3.22 -10.82
CA GLU A 146 8.00 -2.44 -11.15
C GLU A 146 8.74 -1.98 -9.88
N TYR A 147 10.05 -1.73 -10.00
CA TYR A 147 10.90 -1.34 -8.87
C TYR A 147 11.90 -0.27 -9.31
N ASP A 148 12.11 0.76 -8.49
CA ASP A 148 13.22 1.69 -8.66
C ASP A 148 14.46 1.17 -7.93
N THR A 149 15.23 0.31 -8.59
CA THR A 149 16.47 -0.27 -8.03
C THR A 149 17.67 0.67 -8.12
N ARG A 150 17.50 1.90 -8.61
CA ARG A 150 18.57 2.92 -8.58
C ARG A 150 18.72 3.51 -7.19
N ASP A 151 17.66 3.50 -6.38
CA ASP A 151 17.77 3.73 -4.95
C ASP A 151 18.45 2.52 -4.30
N ALA A 152 19.63 2.73 -3.73
CA ALA A 152 20.41 1.68 -3.08
C ALA A 152 19.64 0.98 -1.95
N ARG A 153 18.69 1.67 -1.32
CA ARG A 153 17.84 1.10 -0.27
C ARG A 153 16.84 0.08 -0.86
N ASN A 154 16.45 0.23 -2.13
CA ASN A 154 15.56 -0.68 -2.85
C ASN A 154 16.29 -1.62 -3.82
N ALA A 155 17.62 -1.74 -3.71
CA ALA A 155 18.41 -2.61 -4.59
C ALA A 155 17.92 -4.08 -4.59
N TYR A 156 17.21 -4.48 -3.54
CA TYR A 156 16.67 -5.83 -3.35
C TYR A 156 15.16 -5.95 -3.53
N ARG A 157 14.52 -4.97 -4.19
CA ARG A 157 13.08 -4.98 -4.52
C ARG A 157 12.20 -5.12 -3.28
N GLY A 158 12.53 -4.35 -2.25
CA GLY A 158 11.76 -4.33 -1.01
C GLY A 158 10.39 -3.71 -1.21
N TRP A 159 10.31 -2.61 -1.95
CA TRP A 159 9.04 -1.91 -2.20
C TRP A 159 8.86 -1.64 -3.69
N PRO A 160 7.64 -1.80 -4.22
CA PRO A 160 7.37 -1.55 -5.62
C PRO A 160 7.25 -0.05 -5.89
N VAL A 161 7.27 0.23 -7.17
CA VAL A 161 6.79 1.48 -7.76
C VAL A 161 5.35 1.25 -8.20
N LEU A 162 4.45 2.11 -7.78
CA LEU A 162 3.04 2.10 -8.14
C LEU A 162 2.71 3.38 -8.91
N TYR A 163 1.75 3.26 -9.81
CA TYR A 163 1.32 4.35 -10.70
C TYR A 163 -0.04 4.82 -10.26
N VAL A 164 -0.14 6.11 -9.95
CA VAL A 164 -1.34 6.73 -9.42
C VAL A 164 -2.05 7.46 -10.55
N ALA A 165 -3.30 7.08 -10.82
CA ALA A 165 -4.11 7.70 -11.86
C ALA A 165 -4.45 9.14 -11.49
N GLU A 166 -4.27 10.03 -12.46
CA GLU A 166 -4.60 11.47 -12.38
C GLU A 166 -5.98 11.70 -11.78
N ASP A 167 -6.03 12.48 -10.68
CA ASP A 167 -7.27 13.00 -10.05
C ASP A 167 -8.29 11.89 -9.68
N LYS A 168 -7.83 10.65 -9.52
CA LYS A 168 -8.65 9.50 -9.09
C LYS A 168 -7.98 8.70 -7.99
N HIS A 169 -6.65 8.82 -7.93
CA HIS A 169 -5.77 8.15 -6.98
C HIS A 169 -5.79 6.62 -7.00
N ALA A 170 -6.50 6.01 -7.95
CA ALA A 170 -6.43 4.58 -8.24
C ALA A 170 -4.97 4.17 -8.52
N THR A 171 -4.51 3.12 -7.84
CA THR A 171 -3.11 2.68 -7.91
C THR A 171 -2.94 1.43 -8.77
N TYR A 172 -1.89 1.42 -9.60
CA TYR A 172 -1.61 0.39 -10.60
C TYR A 172 -0.18 -0.11 -10.53
N ASN A 173 0.04 -1.36 -10.95
CA ASN A 173 1.36 -2.00 -10.91
C ASN A 173 2.32 -1.50 -12.00
N ASN A 174 1.79 -1.01 -13.13
CA ASN A 174 2.55 -0.44 -14.24
C ASN A 174 1.70 0.56 -15.05
N LEU A 175 2.36 1.34 -15.92
CA LEU A 175 1.70 2.35 -16.77
C LEU A 175 0.64 1.74 -17.70
N ALA A 176 0.93 0.60 -18.34
CA ALA A 176 0.02 0.00 -19.32
C ALA A 176 -1.29 -0.47 -18.68
N THR A 177 -1.23 -1.01 -17.44
CA THR A 177 -2.43 -1.35 -16.67
C THR A 177 -3.21 -0.09 -16.31
N CYS A 178 -2.53 0.98 -15.88
CA CYS A 178 -3.18 2.24 -15.54
C CYS A 178 -3.91 2.85 -16.74
N ASP A 179 -3.23 3.02 -17.88
CA ASP A 179 -3.82 3.61 -19.10
C ASP A 179 -5.01 2.79 -19.66
N SER A 180 -5.15 1.54 -19.23
CA SER A 180 -6.28 0.66 -19.57
C SER A 180 -7.40 0.67 -18.51
N GLY A 181 -7.17 1.31 -17.36
CA GLY A 181 -8.07 1.36 -16.20
C GLY A 181 -9.33 2.21 -16.46
N CYS A 182 -10.42 1.87 -15.78
CA CYS A 182 -11.74 2.53 -15.85
C CYS A 182 -12.13 2.97 -17.28
N PHE A 183 -12.31 2.01 -18.18
CA PHE A 183 -12.65 2.27 -19.60
C PHE A 183 -11.60 3.15 -20.33
N ALA A 184 -10.31 2.96 -20.01
CA ALA A 184 -9.18 3.74 -20.55
C ALA A 184 -9.28 5.25 -20.25
N GLN A 185 -9.76 5.59 -19.05
CA GLN A 185 -9.85 6.98 -18.57
C GLN A 185 -8.87 7.27 -17.44
N ASP A 186 -8.16 6.26 -16.95
CA ASP A 186 -7.13 6.44 -15.95
C ASP A 186 -5.83 6.81 -16.66
N TYR A 187 -5.34 8.00 -16.40
CA TYR A 187 -4.12 8.50 -17.01
C TYR A 187 -2.98 8.44 -16.00
N CYS A 188 -1.88 7.80 -16.40
CA CYS A 188 -0.67 7.76 -15.59
C CYS A 188 0.55 8.20 -16.39
N SER A 189 1.51 8.79 -15.70
CA SER A 189 2.84 9.03 -16.24
C SER A 189 3.90 8.99 -15.13
N ARG A 190 5.16 9.19 -15.51
CA ARG A 190 6.30 9.26 -14.59
C ARG A 190 6.70 10.71 -14.33
N HIS A 191 5.75 11.55 -13.91
CA HIS A 191 6.02 12.97 -13.72
C HIS A 191 6.78 13.24 -12.42
N VAL A 192 6.18 12.85 -11.29
CA VAL A 192 6.72 13.10 -9.97
C VAL A 192 6.68 11.80 -9.15
N ALA A 193 7.85 11.41 -8.62
CA ALA A 193 7.98 10.26 -7.74
C ALA A 193 7.95 10.70 -6.27
N GLN A 194 7.09 10.08 -5.47
CA GLN A 194 7.00 10.33 -4.03
C GLN A 194 6.75 9.03 -3.29
N TYR A 195 7.35 8.84 -2.12
CA TYR A 195 6.94 7.76 -1.23
C TYR A 195 5.52 8.01 -0.74
N LEU A 196 4.74 6.94 -0.48
CA LEU A 196 3.39 7.07 0.06
C LEU A 196 3.34 8.05 1.25
N ASP A 197 4.22 7.92 2.24
CA ASP A 197 4.39 8.95 3.28
C ASP A 197 5.52 9.90 2.91
N THR A 198 5.17 11.15 2.63
CA THR A 198 6.13 12.22 2.32
C THR A 198 6.57 12.99 3.57
N ALA A 199 5.92 12.77 4.72
CA ALA A 199 6.15 13.56 5.91
C ALA A 199 7.46 13.19 6.61
N SER A 200 8.03 14.18 7.29
CA SER A 200 9.18 14.00 8.19
C SER A 200 8.80 13.33 9.52
N ALA A 201 7.50 13.20 9.81
CA ALA A 201 6.98 12.58 11.02
C ALA A 201 6.84 11.06 10.84
N PRO A 202 7.25 10.25 11.84
CA PRO A 202 7.30 8.81 11.69
C PRO A 202 5.90 8.18 11.56
N LEU A 203 5.79 7.16 10.69
CA LEU A 203 4.62 6.30 10.56
C LEU A 203 4.10 5.77 11.91
N VAL A 204 4.95 5.60 12.93
CA VAL A 204 4.60 5.02 14.25
C VAL A 204 3.32 5.54 14.88
N SER A 205 3.00 6.83 14.73
CA SER A 205 1.78 7.44 15.28
C SER A 205 0.58 7.37 14.32
N ARG A 206 0.63 6.43 13.37
CA ARG A 206 -0.35 6.22 12.30
C ARG A 206 -0.69 4.73 12.10
N ASN A 207 -0.32 3.86 13.04
CA ASN A 207 -0.91 2.53 13.11
C ASN A 207 -2.37 2.66 13.58
N VAL A 208 -3.32 2.15 12.81
CA VAL A 208 -4.74 2.15 13.19
C VAL A 208 -5.08 0.99 14.13
N GLY A 209 -4.20 0.00 14.22
CA GLY A 209 -4.37 -1.25 14.95
C GLY A 209 -5.31 -2.22 14.24
N SER A 210 -5.59 -3.34 14.90
CA SER A 210 -6.61 -4.30 14.49
C SER A 210 -8.03 -3.73 14.67
N THR A 211 -9.01 -4.28 13.93
CA THR A 211 -10.42 -3.92 14.11
C THR A 211 -10.98 -4.34 15.47
N GLY A 212 -10.31 -5.28 16.16
CA GLY A 212 -10.66 -5.70 17.52
C GLY A 212 -10.26 -4.71 18.60
N VAL A 213 -9.14 -3.99 18.42
CA VAL A 213 -8.63 -3.00 19.37
C VAL A 213 -7.90 -1.88 18.61
N PRO A 214 -8.57 -0.75 18.30
CA PRO A 214 -7.90 0.36 17.63
C PRO A 214 -6.80 0.98 18.47
N LEU A 215 -5.66 1.27 17.85
CA LEU A 215 -4.71 2.27 18.35
C LEU A 215 -5.15 3.68 17.96
N ILE A 216 -5.70 3.81 16.74
CA ILE A 216 -6.23 5.07 16.20
C ILE A 216 -7.54 4.79 15.47
N ASN A 217 -8.64 5.28 16.04
CA ASN A 217 -9.98 5.17 15.41
C ASN A 217 -10.26 6.32 14.42
N SER A 218 -9.78 7.52 14.75
CA SER A 218 -10.04 8.74 13.99
C SER A 218 -8.95 9.77 14.24
N VAL A 219 -8.72 10.67 13.28
CA VAL A 219 -7.79 11.78 13.42
C VAL A 219 -8.47 13.10 13.07
N VAL A 220 -8.17 14.14 13.85
CA VAL A 220 -8.59 15.51 13.56
C VAL A 220 -7.41 16.30 13.01
N LEU A 221 -7.53 16.81 11.78
CA LEU A 221 -6.54 17.67 11.14
C LEU A 221 -7.23 18.91 10.60
N ASN A 222 -6.70 20.10 10.88
CA ASN A 222 -7.25 21.38 10.43
C ASN A 222 -8.77 21.55 10.69
N GLY A 223 -9.25 21.03 11.83
CA GLY A 223 -10.66 21.10 12.24
C GLY A 223 -11.57 20.07 11.57
N LYS A 224 -11.04 19.19 10.73
CA LYS A 224 -11.76 18.13 10.03
C LYS A 224 -11.42 16.76 10.62
N THR A 225 -12.37 15.82 10.59
CA THR A 225 -12.20 14.49 11.19
C THR A 225 -12.23 13.41 10.13
N GLU A 226 -11.15 12.63 10.03
CA GLU A 226 -11.12 11.38 9.28
C GLU A 226 -11.42 10.21 10.25
N ARG A 227 -12.36 9.34 9.86
CA ARG A 227 -12.71 8.13 10.62
C ARG A 227 -12.12 6.92 9.91
N LEU A 228 -11.19 6.22 10.57
CA LEU A 228 -10.44 5.12 9.99
C LEU A 228 -11.12 3.78 10.26
N LEU A 229 -11.59 3.56 11.50
CA LEU A 229 -12.28 2.32 11.90
C LEU A 229 -13.78 2.50 12.18
N ASP A 230 -14.39 3.62 11.81
CA ASP A 230 -15.85 3.73 11.79
C ASP A 230 -16.38 3.46 10.36
N ASP A 231 -17.52 2.77 10.22
CA ASP A 231 -18.21 2.59 8.93
C ASP A 231 -19.03 3.85 8.56
N VAL A 232 -18.31 4.97 8.45
CA VAL A 232 -18.85 6.25 8.00
C VAL A 232 -18.35 6.50 6.59
N ASP A 233 -19.21 6.98 5.70
CA ASP A 233 -18.82 7.35 4.34
C ASP A 233 -17.64 8.36 4.40
N PHE A 234 -16.54 8.06 3.70
CA PHE A 234 -15.34 8.89 3.75
C PHE A 234 -15.45 10.08 2.82
N LYS A 235 -15.86 11.24 3.34
CA LYS A 235 -16.13 12.43 2.51
C LYS A 235 -14.89 13.29 2.22
N GLY A 236 -13.71 12.67 2.21
CA GLY A 236 -12.43 13.37 2.20
C GLY A 236 -12.16 14.12 3.50
N TRP A 237 -11.00 14.78 3.58
CA TRP A 237 -10.70 15.65 4.71
C TRP A 237 -11.64 16.86 4.75
N ASP A 238 -12.16 17.32 3.62
CA ASP A 238 -12.87 18.60 3.54
C ASP A 238 -14.39 18.58 3.82
N ASP A 239 -14.94 17.46 4.27
CA ASP A 239 -16.38 17.19 4.44
C ASP A 239 -17.18 17.63 3.20
N GLN A 240 -17.00 16.86 2.14
CA GLN A 240 -17.73 17.04 0.91
C GLN A 240 -19.14 16.43 1.01
N TRP A 241 -19.96 16.94 1.95
CA TRP A 241 -21.27 16.40 2.36
C TRP A 241 -22.25 16.06 1.22
N TYR A 242 -22.08 16.69 0.05
CA TYR A 242 -22.91 16.55 -1.14
C TYR A 242 -22.49 15.38 -2.06
N ARG A 243 -21.46 14.61 -1.70
CA ARG A 243 -20.91 13.48 -2.46
C ARG A 243 -20.91 12.18 -1.63
N PRO A 244 -21.97 11.36 -1.70
CA PRO A 244 -22.20 10.26 -0.75
C PRO A 244 -21.63 8.88 -1.16
N ASN A 245 -20.72 8.80 -2.13
CA ASN A 245 -20.39 7.51 -2.78
C ASN A 245 -19.18 6.75 -2.24
N SER A 246 -18.46 7.32 -1.28
CA SER A 246 -17.25 6.74 -0.71
C SER A 246 -17.52 5.94 0.56
N LYS A 247 -16.90 4.76 0.70
CA LYS A 247 -16.97 3.96 1.94
C LYS A 247 -15.79 4.29 2.85
N GLY A 248 -15.92 4.04 4.15
CA GLY A 248 -14.80 4.19 5.09
C GLY A 248 -13.84 3.01 5.04
N TYR A 249 -12.60 3.21 5.50
CA TYR A 249 -11.57 2.16 5.54
C TYR A 249 -11.94 0.95 6.40
N PHE A 250 -12.77 1.13 7.44
CA PHE A 250 -13.23 0.03 8.30
C PHE A 250 -13.79 -1.15 7.52
N ARG A 251 -14.60 -0.88 6.50
CA ARG A 251 -15.20 -1.93 5.68
C ARG A 251 -14.14 -2.71 4.90
N HIS A 252 -13.13 -2.01 4.39
CA HIS A 252 -12.04 -2.63 3.64
C HIS A 252 -11.14 -3.44 4.59
N LEU A 253 -10.79 -2.92 5.76
CA LEU A 253 -10.06 -3.66 6.78
C LEU A 253 -10.76 -4.97 7.16
N ASN A 254 -12.08 -4.93 7.41
CA ASN A 254 -12.87 -6.14 7.66
C ASN A 254 -12.92 -7.11 6.47
N ASP A 255 -13.08 -6.61 5.24
CA ASP A 255 -13.10 -7.45 4.03
C ASP A 255 -11.81 -8.29 3.91
N PHE A 256 -10.68 -7.77 4.42
CA PHE A 256 -9.37 -8.43 4.40
C PHE A 256 -8.97 -9.04 5.76
N GLY A 257 -9.86 -9.01 6.76
CA GLY A 257 -9.68 -9.65 8.06
C GLY A 257 -8.58 -9.04 8.92
N PHE A 258 -8.48 -7.70 8.93
CA PHE A 258 -7.77 -6.92 9.93
C PHE A 258 -8.64 -6.65 11.16
#